data_AF-A0A352KHG6-F1
#
_entry.id   AF-A0A352KHG6-F1
#
_cell.length_a   1.000
_cell.length_b   1.000
_cell.length_c   1.000
_cell.angle_alpha   90.00
_cell.angle_beta   90.00
_cell.angle_gamma   90.00
#
_symmetry.space_group_name_H-M   'P 1'
#
loop_
_entity.id
_entity.type
_entity.pdbx_description
1 polymer ?
#
loop_
_entity_poly.entity_id
_entity_poly.type
_entity_poly.pdbx_seq_one_letter_code
_entity_poly.pdbx_strand_id
1 'polypeptide(L)'
;QNNILWSYEARARLTMRDFSDRFLDHYLMIAGEGICASVGAYQIESLGAHLFSDIQGDYFTILGLPLLPLLSFLRQYPEYEVPFAQK
;
A
#
# COMPACT_ATOMS: atom_id res chain seq x y z
N GLN A 1 -30.63 -10.33 3.20
CA GLN A 1 -29.58 -10.52 4.22
C GLN A 1 -28.25 -10.22 3.54
N ASN A 2 -27.44 -9.32 4.08
CA ASN A 2 -26.15 -8.95 3.48
C ASN A 2 -25.10 -9.98 3.92
N ASN A 3 -24.93 -11.05 3.14
CA ASN A 3 -23.98 -12.11 3.46
C ASN A 3 -22.57 -11.69 3.03
N ILE A 4 -21.64 -11.55 3.97
CA ILE A 4 -20.23 -11.26 3.69
C ILE A 4 -19.58 -12.56 3.20
N LEU A 5 -19.15 -12.59 1.95
CA LEU A 5 -18.50 -13.77 1.37
C LEU A 5 -17.05 -13.94 1.85
N TRP A 6 -16.35 -12.83 2.12
CA TRP A 6 -14.98 -12.83 2.61
C TRP A 6 -14.62 -11.49 3.25
N SER A 7 -13.70 -11.55 4.21
CA SER A 7 -13.10 -10.40 4.87
C SER A 7 -11.68 -10.75 5.31
N TYR A 8 -10.77 -9.79 5.25
CA TYR A 8 -9.39 -9.98 5.66
C TYR A 8 -8.82 -8.66 6.20
N GLU A 9 -8.07 -8.76 7.31
CA GLU A 9 -7.39 -7.63 7.93
C GLU A 9 -5.88 -7.82 7.74
N ALA A 10 -5.21 -6.77 7.26
CA ALA A 10 -3.76 -6.69 7.24
C ALA A 10 -3.28 -5.40 7.90
N ARG A 11 -2.09 -5.47 8.50
CA ARG A 11 -1.42 -4.33 9.12
C ARG A 11 0.01 -4.26 8.62
N ALA A 12 0.42 -3.06 8.24
CA ALA A 12 1.81 -2.69 8.07
C ALA A 12 2.19 -1.66 9.14
N ARG A 13 3.45 -1.68 9.57
CA ARG A 13 4.05 -0.69 10.46
C ARG A 13 5.18 0.00 9.71
N LEU A 14 5.12 1.32 9.63
CA LEU A 14 6.16 2.14 9.04
C LEU A 14 6.76 3.01 10.14
N THR A 15 8.08 2.97 10.27
CA THR A 15 8.81 3.77 11.25
C THR A 15 9.36 5.00 10.53
N MET A 16 8.86 6.19 10.89
CA MET A 16 9.45 7.44 10.40
C MET A 16 10.92 7.52 10.82
N ARG A 17 11.79 7.96 9.93
CA ARG A 17 13.17 8.28 10.29
C ARG A 17 13.25 9.70 10.85
N ASP A 18 14.32 10.00 11.58
CA ASP A 18 14.66 11.38 11.87
C ASP A 18 15.09 12.11 10.59
N PHE A 19 14.56 13.31 10.38
CA PHE A 19 14.93 14.20 9.29
C PHE A 19 14.90 15.65 9.73
N SER A 20 15.65 16.50 9.02
CA SER A 20 15.70 17.94 9.28
C SER A 20 14.55 18.67 8.60
N ASP A 21 14.22 19.87 9.08
CA ASP A 21 13.24 20.76 8.45
C ASP A 21 13.63 21.07 7.00
N ARG A 22 14.92 21.27 6.73
CA ARG A 22 15.44 21.46 5.36
C ARG A 22 15.10 20.28 4.45
N PHE A 23 15.18 19.05 4.94
CA PHE A 23 14.76 17.88 4.15
C PHE A 23 13.25 17.90 3.92
N LEU A 24 12.46 18.22 4.96
CA LEU A 24 11.01 18.29 4.86
C LEU A 24 10.57 19.35 3.84
N ASP A 25 11.16 20.55 3.84
CA ASP A 25 10.87 21.59 2.87
C ASP A 25 11.13 21.13 1.43
N HIS A 26 12.28 20.48 1.20
CA HIS A 26 12.63 19.91 -0.09
C HIS A 26 11.66 18.79 -0.50
N TYR A 27 11.28 17.93 0.44
CA TYR A 27 10.32 16.86 0.21
C TYR A 27 8.98 17.44 -0.25
N LEU A 28 8.43 18.41 0.49
CA LEU A 28 7.15 19.05 0.18
C LEU A 28 7.19 19.77 -1.18
N MET A 29 8.29 20.48 -1.46
CA MET A 29 8.47 21.18 -2.75
C MET A 29 8.46 20.21 -3.95
N ILE A 30 9.11 19.04 -3.82
CA ILE A 30 9.20 18.07 -4.92
C ILE A 30 7.92 17.23 -5.02
N ALA A 31 7.36 16.82 -3.89
CA ALA A 31 6.14 16.02 -3.86
C ALA A 31 4.92 16.82 -4.36
N GLY A 32 4.90 18.13 -4.13
CA GLY A 32 3.89 19.05 -4.66
C GLY A 32 2.47 18.70 -4.20
N GLU A 33 1.47 18.99 -5.03
CA GLU A 33 0.07 18.75 -4.68
C GLU A 33 -0.32 17.27 -4.69
N GLY A 34 0.52 16.39 -5.26
CA GLY A 34 0.22 14.95 -5.34
C GLY A 34 0.04 14.28 -3.98
N ILE A 35 0.79 14.74 -2.97
CA ILE A 35 0.67 14.24 -1.59
C ILE A 35 -0.63 14.69 -0.90
N CYS A 36 -1.30 15.74 -1.37
CA CYS A 36 -2.60 16.17 -0.86
C CYS A 36 -3.73 15.20 -1.25
N ALA A 37 -3.50 14.33 -2.24
CA ALA A 37 -4.41 13.24 -2.60
C ALA A 37 -4.13 11.94 -1.82
N SER A 38 -3.21 11.96 -0.86
CA SER A 38 -2.80 10.80 -0.05
C SER A 38 -3.08 11.00 1.44
N VAL A 39 -3.30 9.91 2.17
CA VAL A 39 -3.42 9.97 3.63
C VAL A 39 -2.03 10.07 4.24
N GLY A 40 -1.84 11.01 5.16
CA GLY A 40 -0.55 11.22 5.84
C GLY A 40 0.48 12.00 5.01
N ALA A 41 0.08 12.55 3.87
CA ALA A 41 0.93 13.36 2.97
C ALA A 41 2.19 12.63 2.48
N TYR A 42 2.08 11.33 2.20
CA TYR A 42 3.14 10.55 1.58
C TYR A 42 2.61 9.48 0.63
N GLN A 43 3.46 9.10 -0.31
CA GLN A 43 3.25 7.99 -1.25
C GLN A 43 4.46 7.06 -1.16
N ILE A 44 4.28 5.85 -0.65
CA ILE A 44 5.38 4.91 -0.43
C ILE A 44 5.99 4.40 -1.74
N GLU A 45 5.17 4.37 -2.79
CA GLU A 45 5.51 4.02 -4.16
C GLU A 45 6.34 5.10 -4.88
N SER A 46 6.53 6.24 -4.23
CA SER A 46 7.18 7.44 -4.79
C SER A 46 8.15 8.03 -3.76
N LEU A 47 8.30 9.36 -3.73
CA LEU A 47 9.23 10.08 -2.86
C LEU A 47 9.02 9.80 -1.37
N GLY A 48 7.81 9.37 -0.96
CA GLY A 48 7.50 9.03 0.43
C GLY A 48 8.36 7.91 1.01
N ALA A 49 8.94 7.03 0.18
CA ALA A 49 9.90 6.02 0.65
C ALA A 49 11.08 6.62 1.42
N HIS A 50 11.48 7.86 1.12
CA HIS A 50 12.57 8.56 1.79
C HIS A 50 12.22 9.04 3.21
N LEU A 51 10.97 8.89 3.67
CA LEU A 51 10.53 9.32 5.01
C LEU A 51 10.71 8.24 6.09
N PHE A 52 10.94 6.99 5.69
CA PHE A 52 10.88 5.85 6.62
C PHE A 52 12.26 5.21 6.82
N SER A 53 12.52 4.76 8.04
CA SER A 53 13.73 4.01 8.41
C SER A 53 13.50 2.49 8.41
N ASP A 54 12.27 2.06 8.64
CA ASP A 54 11.89 0.65 8.71
C ASP A 54 10.44 0.45 8.24
N ILE A 55 10.19 -0.68 7.59
CA ILE A 55 8.87 -1.09 7.13
C ILE A 55 8.67 -2.56 7.48
N GLN A 56 7.63 -2.83 8.26
CA GLN A 56 7.24 -4.17 8.69
C GLN A 56 5.86 -4.50 8.14
N GLY A 57 5.73 -5.64 7.47
CA GLY A 57 4.50 -6.07 6.82
C GLY A 57 4.63 -6.07 5.30
N ASP A 58 3.48 -6.04 4.63
CA ASP A 58 3.40 -6.20 3.17
C ASP A 58 3.22 -4.87 2.45
N TYR A 59 3.93 -4.67 1.35
CA TYR A 59 3.90 -3.44 0.56
C TYR A 59 2.51 -3.14 -0.03
N PHE A 60 1.79 -4.15 -0.51
CA PHE A 60 0.44 -3.94 -1.08
C PHE A 60 -0.57 -3.55 0.00
N THR A 61 -0.38 -4.05 1.23
CA THR A 61 -1.13 -3.59 2.40
C THR A 61 -0.95 -2.08 2.63
N ILE A 62 0.26 -1.54 2.44
CA ILE A 62 0.52 -0.09 2.55
C ILE A 62 -0.20 0.69 1.45
N LEU A 63 -0.26 0.13 0.24
CA LEU A 63 -1.02 0.71 -0.88
C LEU A 63 -2.55 0.53 -0.75
N GLY A 64 -3.04 -0.05 0.35
CA GLY A 64 -4.46 -0.17 0.65
C GLY A 64 -5.15 -1.41 0.05
N LEU A 65 -4.40 -2.36 -0.52
CA LEU A 65 -4.97 -3.60 -1.05
C LEU A 65 -4.10 -4.80 -0.68
N PRO A 66 -4.52 -5.68 0.26
CA PRO A 66 -3.80 -6.92 0.55
C PRO A 66 -3.94 -7.90 -0.63
N LEU A 67 -3.14 -7.67 -1.67
CA LEU A 67 -3.33 -8.22 -3.01
C LEU A 67 -3.23 -9.74 -3.03
N LEU A 68 -2.21 -10.31 -2.39
CA LEU A 68 -2.01 -11.77 -2.39
C LEU A 68 -3.13 -12.51 -1.64
N PRO A 69 -3.54 -12.10 -0.42
CA PRO A 69 -4.73 -12.64 0.23
C PRO A 69 -6.00 -12.54 -0.62
N LEU A 70 -6.25 -11.38 -1.26
CA LEU A 70 -7.41 -11.19 -2.13
C LEU A 70 -7.38 -12.14 -3.33
N LEU A 71 -6.27 -12.21 -4.05
CA LEU A 71 -6.12 -13.12 -5.19
C LEU A 71 -6.24 -14.58 -4.76
N SER A 72 -5.74 -14.93 -3.57
CA SER A 72 -5.89 -16.28 -3.00
C SER A 72 -7.35 -16.64 -2.73
N PHE A 73 -8.16 -15.68 -2.28
CA PHE A 73 -9.61 -15.88 -2.13
C PHE A 73 -10.30 -16.01 -3.49
N LEU A 74 -10.03 -15.09 -4.43
CA LEU A 74 -10.68 -15.10 -5.74
C LEU A 74 -10.39 -16.38 -6.54
N ARG A 75 -9.20 -16.96 -6.41
CA ARG A 75 -8.83 -18.26 -7.04
C ARG A 75 -9.68 -19.44 -6.56
N GLN A 76 -10.42 -19.31 -5.46
CA GLN A 76 -11.36 -20.35 -4.98
C GLN A 76 -12.68 -20.35 -5.77
N TYR A 77 -12.92 -19.34 -6.61
CA TYR A 77 -14.12 -19.18 -7.44
C TYR A 77 -13.74 -19.26 -8.93
N PRO A 78 -13.40 -20.45 -9.45
CA PRO A 78 -12.81 -20.66 -10.77
C PRO A 78 -13.75 -20.40 -11.97
N GLU A 79 -14.95 -19.85 -11.78
CA GLU A 79 -15.84 -19.49 -12.90
C GLU A 79 -15.30 -18.34 -13.77
N TYR A 80 -14.22 -17.69 -13.34
CA TYR A 80 -13.43 -16.79 -14.16
C TYR A 80 -12.16 -17.51 -14.62
N GLU A 81 -12.06 -17.83 -15.92
CA GLU A 81 -10.82 -18.32 -16.53
C GLU A 81 -9.68 -17.35 -16.21
N VAL A 82 -8.72 -17.79 -15.39
CA VAL A 82 -7.52 -17.02 -15.10
C VAL A 82 -6.59 -17.18 -16.31
N PRO A 83 -6.29 -16.12 -17.08
CA PRO A 83 -5.53 -16.23 -18.34
C PRO A 83 -4.10 -16.77 -18.19
N PHE A 84 -3.63 -16.88 -16.95
CA PHE A 84 -2.26 -17.26 -16.59
C PHE A 84 -2.12 -18.72 -16.13
N ALA A 85 -3.21 -19.50 -16.11
CA ALA A 85 -3.21 -20.90 -15.69
C ALA A 85 -2.87 -21.90 -16.83
N GLN A 86 -1.99 -21.52 -17.76
CA GLN A 86 -1.46 -22.45 -18.77
C GLN A 86 -0.01 -22.81 -18.45
N LYS A 87 0.17 -24.03 -17.92
CA LYS A 87 1.27 -24.91 -18.26
C LYS A 87 0.71 -26.26 -18.63
#